data_AF-A0AAN0NCQ4-F1
#
_entry.id   AF-A0AAN0NCQ4-F1
#
_cell.length_a   1.000
_cell.length_b   1.000
_cell.length_c   1.000
_cell.angle_alpha   90.00
_cell.angle_beta   90.00
_cell.angle_gamma   90.00
#
_symmetry.space_group_name_H-M   'P 1'
#
loop_
_entity.id
_entity.type
_entity.pdbx_description
1 polymer ?
#
loop_
_entity_poly.entity_id
_entity_poly.type
_entity_poly.pdbx_seq_one_letter_code
_entity_poly.pdbx_strand_id
1 'polypeptide(L)'
;MFGSVYLKNFRCFDETTVSLKNKRGSFKQQVSVFGENSSGKTSFLLAFGFLRRLTDGYRVNDIYRTRTHFRHTPKVDPFDLKREVAKHYRKLACEDMVLAFEVSIKNQIFVYTVQFDNSHNLIQESLMKRVNNKENIIYKADRSGIVFGRSMVLVRDIDTINAFHKKSFGEYTMLSILNYICYEHKDIVFKSTLSDFIEYIAHMRVVIPNHYMQLDFHNFVRNSNISVFGGRAILS
;
A
#
# COMPACT_ATOMS: atom_id res chain seq x y z
N MET A 1 8.32 -1.83 -10.30
CA MET A 1 8.47 -3.31 -10.39
C MET A 1 8.80 -3.83 -9.01
N PHE A 2 8.18 -4.93 -8.56
CA PHE A 2 8.54 -5.53 -7.27
C PHE A 2 9.84 -6.33 -7.38
N GLY A 3 10.73 -6.18 -6.40
CA GLY A 3 12.05 -6.82 -6.35
C GLY A 3 12.11 -7.97 -5.36
N SER A 4 11.51 -7.80 -4.20
CA SER A 4 11.38 -8.83 -3.17
C SER A 4 10.22 -8.51 -2.24
N VAL A 5 9.69 -9.54 -1.59
CA VAL A 5 8.66 -9.42 -0.55
C VAL A 5 9.11 -10.22 0.66
N TYR A 6 9.32 -9.55 1.77
CA TYR A 6 9.54 -10.16 3.07
C TYR A 6 8.21 -10.32 3.81
N LEU A 7 7.98 -11.49 4.38
CA LEU A 7 6.76 -11.88 5.07
C LEU A 7 7.14 -12.57 6.37
N LYS A 8 6.68 -12.01 7.49
CA LYS A 8 6.78 -12.61 8.82
C LYS A 8 5.38 -12.70 9.45
N ASN A 9 5.06 -13.86 10.01
CA ASN A 9 3.76 -14.20 10.62
C ASN A 9 2.55 -13.92 9.72
N PHE A 10 2.71 -14.10 8.41
CA PHE A 10 1.68 -13.82 7.42
C PHE A 10 1.15 -15.12 6.82
N ARG A 11 -0.10 -15.48 7.15
CA ARG A 11 -0.81 -16.67 6.67
C ARG A 11 -0.02 -17.95 6.95
N CYS A 12 0.58 -18.56 5.93
CA CYS A 12 1.38 -19.77 6.07
C CYS A 12 2.90 -19.50 6.18
N PHE A 13 3.33 -18.24 6.11
CA PHE A 13 4.73 -17.86 6.20
C PHE A 13 5.09 -17.52 7.64
N ASP A 14 6.05 -18.28 8.18
CA ASP A 14 6.67 -18.00 9.48
C ASP A 14 7.56 -16.77 9.37
N GLU A 15 8.65 -16.90 8.62
CA GLU A 15 9.52 -15.80 8.21
C GLU A 15 10.19 -16.16 6.88
N THR A 16 9.96 -15.38 5.84
CA THR A 16 10.54 -15.65 4.52
C THR A 16 10.73 -14.40 3.69
N THR A 17 11.69 -14.45 2.77
CA THR A 17 11.86 -13.45 1.70
C THR A 17 11.71 -14.12 0.35
N VAL A 18 10.70 -13.70 -0.42
CA VAL A 18 10.52 -14.14 -1.80
C VAL A 18 11.18 -13.13 -2.73
N SER A 19 12.27 -13.55 -3.39
CA SER A 19 12.95 -12.71 -4.38
C SER A 19 12.28 -12.79 -5.74
N LEU A 20 11.90 -11.63 -6.27
CA LEU A 20 11.35 -11.42 -7.62
C LEU A 20 12.41 -10.89 -8.59
N LYS A 21 13.68 -10.93 -8.18
CA LYS A 21 14.84 -10.62 -9.03
C LYS A 21 15.35 -11.88 -9.73
N ASN A 22 16.10 -11.70 -10.81
CA ASN A 22 16.87 -12.78 -11.42
C ASN A 22 18.16 -13.06 -10.62
N LYS A 23 18.92 -14.09 -11.02
CA LYS A 23 20.19 -14.45 -10.38
C LYS A 23 21.25 -13.33 -10.41
N ARG A 24 21.13 -12.38 -11.33
CA ARG A 24 22.01 -11.20 -11.47
C ARG A 24 21.52 -9.99 -10.67
N GLY A 25 20.45 -10.13 -9.89
CA GLY A 25 19.88 -9.06 -9.06
C GLY A 25 18.96 -8.08 -9.81
N SER A 26 18.72 -8.26 -11.12
CA SER A 26 17.84 -7.38 -11.87
C SER A 26 16.37 -7.76 -11.66
N PHE A 27 15.49 -6.75 -11.68
CA PHE A 27 14.06 -6.91 -11.48
C PHE A 27 13.43 -7.68 -12.65
N LYS A 28 12.56 -8.65 -12.37
CA LYS A 28 11.83 -9.41 -13.40
C LYS A 28 10.59 -8.63 -13.85
N GLN A 29 10.40 -8.51 -15.17
CA GLN A 29 9.19 -7.91 -15.76
C GLN A 29 7.96 -8.82 -15.59
N GLN A 30 8.19 -10.13 -15.60
CA GLN A 30 7.18 -11.14 -15.39
C GLN A 30 7.68 -12.16 -14.38
N VAL A 31 6.81 -12.51 -13.43
CA VAL A 31 7.05 -13.57 -12.46
C VAL A 31 5.86 -14.52 -12.51
N SER A 32 6.16 -15.79 -12.70
CA SER A 32 5.17 -16.86 -12.61
C SER A 32 5.45 -17.66 -11.35
N VAL A 33 4.40 -17.91 -10.55
CA VAL A 33 4.49 -18.63 -9.29
C VAL A 33 3.87 -20.01 -9.49
N PHE A 34 4.69 -21.05 -9.41
CA PHE A 34 4.28 -22.46 -9.57
C PHE A 34 4.60 -23.26 -8.32
N GLY A 35 3.99 -24.44 -8.19
CA GLY A 35 4.22 -25.38 -7.10
C GLY A 35 3.01 -26.26 -6.84
N GLU A 36 3.19 -27.37 -6.13
CA GLU A 36 2.12 -28.35 -5.87
C GLU A 36 1.13 -27.82 -4.80
N ASN A 37 1.65 -27.20 -3.74
CA ASN A 37 0.83 -26.67 -2.64
C ASN A 37 0.16 -25.35 -3.00
N SER A 38 -1.18 -25.33 -3.00
CA SER A 38 -1.99 -24.14 -3.34
C SER A 38 -1.95 -23.04 -2.26
N SER A 39 -1.80 -23.40 -0.99
CA SER A 39 -1.87 -22.47 0.15
C SER A 39 -0.78 -21.38 0.13
N GLY A 40 0.47 -21.75 -0.18
CA GLY A 40 1.60 -20.81 -0.23
C GLY A 40 1.49 -19.80 -1.37
N LYS A 41 1.06 -20.26 -2.56
CA LYS A 41 0.87 -19.40 -3.73
C LYS A 41 -0.22 -18.36 -3.50
N THR A 42 -1.38 -18.82 -3.02
CA THR A 42 -2.51 -17.93 -2.70
C THR A 42 -2.14 -16.96 -1.60
N SER A 43 -1.48 -17.42 -0.54
CA SER A 43 -0.99 -16.54 0.54
C SER A 43 -0.03 -15.48 0.01
N PHE A 44 0.92 -15.85 -0.85
CA PHE A 44 1.85 -14.90 -1.45
C PHE A 44 1.14 -13.83 -2.29
N LEU A 45 0.18 -14.24 -3.15
CA LEU A 45 -0.61 -13.29 -3.94
C LEU A 45 -1.47 -12.37 -3.06
N LEU A 46 -2.02 -12.90 -1.97
CA LEU A 46 -2.79 -12.13 -1.00
C LEU A 46 -1.97 -11.05 -0.28
N ALA A 47 -0.63 -11.15 -0.23
CA ALA A 47 0.20 -10.06 0.29
C ALA A 47 0.06 -8.78 -0.55
N PHE A 48 -0.03 -8.91 -1.88
CA PHE A 48 -0.27 -7.77 -2.78
C PHE A 48 -1.70 -7.25 -2.66
N GLY A 49 -2.68 -8.15 -2.55
CA GLY A 49 -4.08 -7.78 -2.28
C GLY A 49 -4.22 -6.99 -0.98
N PHE A 50 -3.54 -7.44 0.07
CA PHE A 50 -3.49 -6.78 1.36
C PHE A 50 -2.83 -5.39 1.25
N LEU A 51 -1.65 -5.29 0.62
CA LEU A 51 -0.98 -4.01 0.36
C LEU A 51 -1.91 -3.01 -0.36
N ARG A 52 -2.69 -3.49 -1.34
CA ARG A 52 -3.62 -2.63 -2.08
C ARG A 52 -4.76 -2.12 -1.20
N ARG A 53 -5.32 -2.98 -0.35
CA ARG A 53 -6.35 -2.61 0.63
C ARG A 53 -5.82 -1.61 1.65
N LEU A 54 -4.62 -1.85 2.19
CA LEU A 54 -3.93 -0.91 3.09
C LEU A 54 -3.77 0.47 2.43
N THR A 55 -3.46 0.52 1.14
CA THR A 55 -3.21 1.79 0.43
C THR A 55 -4.47 2.65 0.25
N ASP A 56 -5.65 2.06 0.06
CA ASP A 56 -6.88 2.83 -0.25
C ASP A 56 -7.88 2.93 0.91
N GLY A 57 -7.62 2.28 2.05
CA GLY A 57 -8.55 2.18 3.17
C GLY A 57 -9.18 3.50 3.61
N TYR A 58 -8.39 4.55 3.82
CA TYR A 58 -8.88 5.87 4.24
C TYR A 58 -9.85 6.45 3.21
N ARG A 59 -9.45 6.45 1.94
CA ARG A 59 -10.25 6.99 0.82
C ARG A 59 -11.56 6.22 0.65
N VAL A 60 -11.55 4.89 0.79
CA VAL A 60 -12.76 4.06 0.72
C VAL A 60 -13.77 4.47 1.79
N ASN A 61 -13.30 4.66 3.03
CA ASN A 61 -14.17 5.07 4.12
C ASN A 61 -14.63 6.52 4.01
N ASP A 62 -13.78 7.42 3.50
CA ASP A 62 -14.19 8.79 3.22
C ASP A 62 -15.31 8.84 2.17
N ILE A 63 -15.19 8.07 1.08
CA ILE A 63 -16.25 7.91 0.08
C ILE A 63 -17.53 7.37 0.73
N TYR A 64 -17.43 6.36 1.60
CA TYR A 64 -18.57 5.78 2.29
C TYR A 64 -19.30 6.81 3.19
N ARG A 65 -18.54 7.68 3.86
CA ARG A 65 -19.06 8.71 4.76
C ARG A 65 -19.67 9.90 4.01
N THR A 66 -19.03 10.33 2.92
CA THR A 66 -19.37 11.58 2.23
C THR A 66 -20.35 11.41 1.07
N ARG A 67 -20.37 10.24 0.42
CA ARG A 67 -21.19 10.01 -0.78
C ARG A 67 -22.43 9.20 -0.43
N THR A 68 -23.42 9.89 0.12
CA THR A 68 -24.78 9.39 0.27
C THR A 68 -25.37 9.07 -1.12
N HIS A 69 -25.62 7.79 -1.40
CA HIS A 69 -26.46 7.30 -2.51
C HIS A 69 -25.88 7.34 -3.94
N PHE A 70 -24.83 6.57 -4.20
CA PHE A 70 -24.70 6.03 -5.55
C PHE A 70 -25.73 4.91 -5.76
N ARG A 71 -26.74 5.15 -6.60
CA ARG A 71 -27.76 4.15 -6.94
C ARG A 71 -27.18 2.84 -7.49
N HIS A 72 -25.97 2.87 -8.08
CA HIS A 72 -25.34 1.74 -8.77
C HIS A 72 -23.87 1.52 -8.35
N THR A 73 -23.41 2.04 -7.20
CA THR A 73 -22.09 1.61 -6.72
C THR A 73 -22.16 0.16 -6.30
N PRO A 74 -21.20 -0.66 -6.73
CA PRO A 74 -21.07 -1.97 -6.15
C PRO A 74 -20.78 -1.84 -4.65
N LYS A 75 -21.38 -2.71 -3.83
CA LYS A 75 -21.22 -2.70 -2.38
C LYS A 75 -19.74 -2.98 -2.04
N VAL A 76 -18.98 -1.95 -1.75
CA VAL A 76 -17.65 -2.07 -1.14
C VAL A 76 -17.84 -1.91 0.36
N ASP A 77 -17.47 -2.93 1.13
CA ASP A 77 -17.53 -2.85 2.58
C ASP A 77 -16.58 -1.75 3.09
N PRO A 78 -16.96 -1.03 4.17
CA PRO A 78 -16.04 -0.10 4.80
C PRO A 78 -14.77 -0.84 5.24
N PHE A 79 -13.63 -0.21 5.01
CA PHE A 79 -12.33 -0.71 5.39
C PHE A 79 -12.16 -0.64 6.91
N ASP A 80 -11.79 -1.76 7.51
CA ASP A 80 -11.40 -1.85 8.92
C ASP A 80 -10.02 -2.50 8.95
N LEU A 81 -9.00 -1.71 9.32
CA LEU A 81 -7.62 -2.17 9.34
C LEU A 81 -7.44 -3.37 10.26
N LYS A 82 -7.99 -3.33 11.46
CA LYS A 82 -7.81 -4.38 12.47
C LYS A 82 -8.45 -5.68 12.01
N ARG A 83 -9.67 -5.60 11.48
CA ARG A 83 -10.37 -6.75 10.91
C ARG A 83 -9.66 -7.29 9.67
N GLU A 84 -9.10 -6.42 8.84
CA GLU A 84 -8.34 -6.84 7.66
C GLU A 84 -7.07 -7.59 8.07
N VAL A 85 -6.26 -7.00 8.95
CA VAL A 85 -5.03 -7.57 9.50
C VAL A 85 -5.28 -8.95 10.11
N ALA A 86 -6.32 -9.09 10.94
CA ALA A 86 -6.65 -10.35 11.62
C ALA A 86 -6.88 -11.53 10.65
N LYS A 87 -7.37 -11.27 9.43
CA LYS A 87 -7.53 -12.32 8.41
C LYS A 87 -6.19 -12.92 7.98
N HIS A 88 -5.13 -12.13 8.05
CA HIS A 88 -3.83 -12.44 7.46
C HIS A 88 -2.79 -12.95 8.44
N TYR A 89 -3.03 -12.88 9.74
CA TYR A 89 -2.16 -13.50 10.73
C TYR A 89 -2.05 -15.01 10.51
N ARG A 90 -0.85 -15.56 10.74
CA ARG A 90 -0.70 -17.00 10.90
C ARG A 90 -1.52 -17.45 12.12
N LYS A 91 -2.24 -18.56 11.99
CA LYS A 91 -3.01 -19.14 13.10
C LYS A 91 -2.10 -19.41 14.29
N LEU A 92 -2.53 -19.01 15.48
CA LEU A 92 -1.82 -19.21 16.76
C LEU A 92 -0.48 -18.46 16.89
N ALA A 93 -0.16 -17.51 16.00
CA ALA A 93 1.03 -16.69 16.16
C ALA A 93 0.87 -15.72 17.35
N CYS A 94 1.88 -15.64 18.21
CA CYS A 94 1.96 -14.68 19.32
C CYS A 94 2.94 -13.53 19.06
N GLU A 95 3.61 -13.56 17.91
CA GLU A 95 4.60 -12.59 17.47
C GLU A 95 3.99 -11.53 16.54
N ASP A 96 4.73 -10.45 16.34
CA ASP A 96 4.39 -9.38 15.40
C ASP A 96 4.38 -9.88 13.94
N MET A 97 3.43 -9.35 13.16
CA MET A 97 3.39 -9.54 11.72
C MET A 97 4.14 -8.41 11.03
N VAL A 98 5.06 -8.74 10.14
CA VAL A 98 5.85 -7.77 9.38
C VAL A 98 5.77 -8.10 7.90
N LEU A 99 5.45 -7.10 7.09
CA LEU A 99 5.55 -7.19 5.64
C LEU A 99 6.48 -6.10 5.14
N ALA A 100 7.42 -6.45 4.26
CA ALA A 100 8.22 -5.47 3.54
C ALA A 100 8.22 -5.74 2.04
N PHE A 101 7.99 -4.70 1.25
CA PHE A 101 7.91 -4.75 -0.20
C PHE A 101 9.03 -3.90 -0.80
N GLU A 102 9.95 -4.56 -1.48
CA GLU A 102 10.97 -3.88 -2.26
C GLU A 102 10.43 -3.57 -3.66
N VAL A 103 10.55 -2.31 -4.08
CA VAL A 103 10.01 -1.82 -5.36
C VAL A 103 11.06 -0.99 -6.09
N SER A 104 11.24 -1.22 -7.38
CA SER A 104 11.99 -0.34 -8.29
C SER A 104 11.04 0.56 -9.07
N ILE A 105 11.25 1.88 -8.96
CA ILE A 105 10.51 2.91 -9.69
C ILE A 105 11.53 3.89 -10.25
N LYS A 106 11.54 4.11 -11.58
CA LYS A 106 12.51 4.99 -12.27
C LYS A 106 13.96 4.71 -11.85
N ASN A 107 14.34 3.42 -11.80
CA ASN A 107 15.65 2.91 -11.36
C ASN A 107 16.04 3.23 -9.90
N GLN A 108 15.11 3.70 -9.07
CA GLN A 108 15.30 3.89 -7.64
C GLN A 108 14.66 2.75 -6.88
N ILE A 109 15.34 2.25 -5.85
CA ILE A 109 14.87 1.14 -5.03
C ILE A 109 14.24 1.69 -3.75
N PHE A 110 13.02 1.27 -3.50
CA PHE A 110 12.21 1.60 -2.33
C PHE A 110 11.95 0.34 -1.52
N VAL A 111 11.86 0.48 -0.21
CA VAL A 111 11.42 -0.58 0.69
C VAL A 111 10.31 0.01 1.56
N TYR A 112 9.09 -0.50 1.37
CA TYR A 112 7.94 -0.16 2.20
C TYR A 112 7.74 -1.26 3.22
N THR A 113 7.68 -0.91 4.50
CA THR A 113 7.55 -1.85 5.61
C THR A 113 6.37 -1.46 6.49
N VAL A 114 5.56 -2.45 6.87
CA VAL A 114 4.46 -2.29 7.82
C VAL A 114 4.53 -3.40 8.88
N GLN A 115 4.31 -3.03 10.14
CA GLN A 115 4.36 -3.95 11.28
C GLN A 115 3.14 -3.82 12.17
N PHE A 116 2.58 -4.96 12.54
CA PHE A 116 1.42 -5.09 13.43
C PHE A 116 1.77 -5.93 14.66
N ASP A 117 1.19 -5.57 15.80
CA ASP A 117 1.32 -6.34 17.04
C ASP A 117 0.40 -7.58 17.01
N ASN A 118 0.60 -8.50 17.95
CA ASN A 118 -0.25 -9.69 18.10
C ASN A 118 -1.74 -9.39 18.39
N SER A 119 -2.06 -8.14 18.73
CA SER A 119 -3.41 -7.63 18.96
C SER A 119 -3.98 -6.95 17.70
N HIS A 120 -3.30 -7.12 16.57
CA HIS A 120 -3.62 -6.61 15.23
C HIS A 120 -3.59 -5.08 15.12
N ASN A 121 -2.93 -4.39 16.06
CA ASN A 121 -2.77 -2.94 15.99
C ASN A 121 -1.50 -2.59 15.18
N LEU A 122 -1.59 -1.52 14.40
CA LEU A 122 -0.44 -0.97 13.68
C LEU A 122 0.59 -0.43 14.70
N ILE A 123 1.81 -0.98 14.68
CA ILE A 123 2.93 -0.53 15.52
C ILE A 123 3.67 0.59 14.79
N GLN A 124 4.17 0.27 13.59
CA GLN A 124 5.00 1.17 12.80
C GLN A 124 4.87 0.90 11.31
N GLU A 125 5.18 1.93 10.55
CA GLU A 125 5.19 1.92 9.09
C GLU A 125 6.31 2.80 8.58
N SER A 126 6.98 2.38 7.51
CA SER A 126 8.05 3.17 6.93
C SER A 126 8.20 2.97 5.43
N LEU A 127 8.73 4.00 4.80
CA LEU A 127 9.20 3.96 3.43
C LEU A 127 10.65 4.43 3.41
N MET A 128 11.53 3.59 2.89
CA MET A 128 12.95 3.90 2.73
C MET A 128 13.36 3.83 1.25
N LYS A 129 14.33 4.66 0.87
CA LYS A 129 15.00 4.60 -0.43
C LYS A 129 16.40 4.05 -0.26
N ARG A 130 16.72 2.97 -0.97
CA ARG A 130 18.05 2.37 -0.97
C ARG A 130 18.94 3.03 -2.02
N VAL A 131 20.06 3.59 -1.58
CA VAL A 131 21.10 4.22 -2.42
C VAL A 131 22.46 3.69 -1.97
N ASN A 132 23.21 3.04 -2.85
CA ASN A 132 24.55 2.48 -2.55
C ASN A 132 24.58 1.63 -1.26
N ASN A 133 23.63 0.70 -1.11
CA ASN A 133 23.44 -0.14 0.07
C ASN A 133 23.13 0.61 1.39
N LYS A 134 22.90 1.93 1.35
CA LYS A 134 22.39 2.72 2.47
C LYS A 134 20.90 2.97 2.34
N GLU A 135 20.20 2.94 3.45
CA GLU A 135 18.76 3.22 3.51
C GLU A 135 18.54 4.67 3.95
N ASN A 136 17.90 5.45 3.07
CA ASN A 136 17.50 6.81 3.34
C ASN A 136 16.02 6.83 3.67
N ILE A 137 15.66 7.43 4.80
CA ILE A 137 14.27 7.55 5.21
C ILE A 137 13.53 8.46 4.23
N ILE A 138 12.39 8.00 3.71
CA ILE A 138 11.39 8.86 3.06
C ILE A 138 10.35 9.26 4.08
N TYR A 139 9.79 8.29 4.80
CA TYR A 139 9.07 8.54 6.04
C TYR A 139 9.15 7.36 7.00
N LYS A 140 8.93 7.63 8.29
CA LYS A 140 8.62 6.66 9.34
C LYS A 140 7.44 7.20 10.14
N ALA A 141 6.48 6.34 10.45
CA ALA A 141 5.31 6.68 11.24
C ALA A 141 5.05 5.61 12.29
N ASP A 142 4.69 6.04 13.49
CA ASP A 142 4.25 5.23 14.61
C ASP A 142 3.26 6.04 15.45
N ARG A 143 2.80 5.52 16.60
CA ARG A 143 1.84 6.26 17.44
C ARG A 143 2.34 7.62 17.95
N SER A 144 3.65 7.84 18.03
CA SER A 144 4.23 9.10 18.49
C SER A 144 4.19 10.20 17.43
N GLY A 145 4.21 9.83 16.15
CA GLY A 145 4.18 10.80 15.07
C GLY A 145 4.73 10.25 13.76
N ILE A 146 4.86 11.17 12.79
CA ILE A 146 5.50 10.92 11.50
C ILE A 146 6.77 11.77 11.36
N VAL A 147 7.82 11.12 10.89
CA VAL A 147 9.10 11.76 10.52
C VAL A 147 9.31 11.60 9.02
N PHE A 148 9.53 12.71 8.34
CA PHE A 148 9.88 12.72 6.91
C PHE A 148 11.39 12.81 6.70
N GLY A 149 11.85 12.18 5.62
CA GLY A 149 13.17 12.44 5.06
C GLY A 149 13.32 13.89 4.59
N ARG A 150 14.57 14.33 4.42
CA ARG A 150 14.89 15.70 4.02
C ARG A 150 14.13 16.11 2.74
N SER A 151 13.39 17.21 2.84
CA SER A 151 12.65 17.84 1.74
C SER A 151 11.62 16.92 1.06
N MET A 152 11.07 15.92 1.76
CA MET A 152 9.98 15.09 1.21
C MET A 152 8.65 15.83 1.19
N VAL A 153 8.46 16.76 2.12
CA VAL A 153 7.30 17.64 2.29
C VAL A 153 7.79 19.07 2.53
N LEU A 154 6.96 20.06 2.20
CA LEU A 154 7.24 21.45 2.56
C LEU A 154 6.99 21.65 4.06
N VAL A 155 7.81 22.49 4.71
CA VAL A 155 7.70 22.74 6.16
C VAL A 155 6.31 23.22 6.55
N ARG A 156 5.70 24.08 5.71
CA ARG A 156 4.34 24.61 5.93
C ARG A 156 3.23 23.53 5.94
N ASP A 157 3.46 22.38 5.32
CA ASP A 157 2.45 21.33 5.17
C ASP A 157 2.58 20.25 6.28
N ILE A 158 3.68 20.27 7.06
CA ILE A 158 3.98 19.26 8.08
C ILE A 158 2.89 19.20 9.15
N ASP A 159 2.42 20.36 9.63
CA ASP A 159 1.41 20.41 10.70
C ASP A 159 0.07 19.83 10.24
N THR A 160 -0.33 20.10 9.00
CA THR A 160 -1.53 19.51 8.40
C THR A 160 -1.41 17.98 8.32
N ILE A 161 -0.26 17.47 7.85
CA ILE A 161 -0.03 16.03 7.78
C ILE A 161 0.01 15.39 9.18
N ASN A 162 0.62 16.06 10.16
CA ASN A 162 0.62 15.62 11.56
C ASN A 162 -0.79 15.58 12.15
N ALA A 163 -1.66 16.51 11.78
CA ALA A 163 -3.06 16.50 12.19
C ALA A 163 -3.80 15.27 11.62
N PHE A 164 -3.58 14.94 10.33
CA PHE A 164 -4.12 13.71 9.73
C PHE A 164 -3.61 12.45 10.43
N HIS A 165 -2.30 12.40 10.71
CA HIS A 165 -1.66 11.31 11.44
C HIS A 165 -2.30 11.12 12.82
N LYS A 166 -2.33 12.18 13.64
CA LYS A 166 -2.90 12.15 15.01
C LYS A 166 -4.35 11.69 15.03
N LYS A 167 -5.13 12.08 14.02
CA LYS A 167 -6.55 11.74 13.91
C LYS A 167 -6.79 10.30 13.47
N SER A 168 -5.91 9.71 12.66
CA SER A 168 -6.29 8.57 11.81
C SER A 168 -5.28 7.42 11.77
N PHE A 169 -4.04 7.65 12.20
CA PHE A 169 -3.02 6.59 12.22
C PHE A 169 -3.42 5.50 13.23
N GLY A 170 -3.29 4.24 12.82
CA GLY A 170 -3.74 3.09 13.60
C GLY A 170 -5.16 2.62 13.28
N GLU A 171 -6.03 3.52 12.79
CA GLU A 171 -7.24 3.14 12.05
C GLU A 171 -6.93 2.88 10.58
N TYR A 172 -5.95 3.60 10.04
CA TYR A 172 -5.43 3.48 8.69
C TYR A 172 -3.90 3.49 8.71
N THR A 173 -3.29 2.95 7.66
CA THR A 173 -1.85 3.09 7.44
C THR A 173 -1.52 4.52 7.01
N MET A 174 -0.31 4.96 7.31
CA MET A 174 0.23 6.22 6.84
C MET A 174 0.24 6.30 5.32
N LEU A 175 0.55 5.21 4.61
CA LEU A 175 0.45 5.13 3.16
C LEU A 175 -0.98 5.44 2.69
N SER A 176 -2.00 4.97 3.41
CA SER A 176 -3.39 5.29 3.09
C SER A 176 -3.71 6.76 3.27
N ILE A 177 -3.25 7.33 4.38
CA ILE A 177 -3.42 8.74 4.72
C ILE A 177 -2.73 9.61 3.67
N LEU A 178 -1.46 9.33 3.35
CA LEU A 178 -0.69 10.07 2.34
C LEU A 178 -1.32 9.95 0.95
N ASN A 179 -1.79 8.76 0.58
CA ASN A 179 -2.49 8.53 -0.68
C ASN A 179 -3.80 9.33 -0.77
N TYR A 180 -4.54 9.45 0.34
CA TYR A 180 -5.71 10.32 0.42
C TYR A 180 -5.34 11.80 0.26
N ILE A 181 -4.32 12.27 0.99
CA ILE A 181 -3.82 13.65 0.89
C ILE A 181 -3.39 13.97 -0.54
N CYS A 182 -2.63 13.09 -1.20
CA CYS A 182 -2.25 13.26 -2.62
C CYS A 182 -3.45 13.46 -3.55
N TYR A 183 -4.60 12.87 -3.24
CA TYR A 183 -5.76 12.86 -4.12
C TYR A 183 -6.73 14.02 -3.83
N GLU A 184 -7.05 14.28 -2.56
CA GLU A 184 -8.04 15.29 -2.15
C GLU A 184 -7.42 16.65 -1.81
N HIS A 185 -6.14 16.71 -1.42
CA HIS A 185 -5.44 17.93 -0.99
C HIS A 185 -4.33 18.33 -1.95
N LYS A 186 -4.72 18.81 -3.14
CA LYS A 186 -3.78 19.17 -4.23
C LYS A 186 -2.83 20.33 -3.89
N ASP A 187 -3.13 21.10 -2.85
CA ASP A 187 -2.30 22.17 -2.30
C ASP A 187 -1.07 21.65 -1.54
N ILE A 188 -1.13 20.41 -1.03
CA ILE A 188 -0.03 19.74 -0.35
C ILE A 188 0.81 18.99 -1.40
N VAL A 189 2.05 19.43 -1.58
CA VAL A 189 2.94 18.89 -2.60
C VAL A 189 4.02 18.02 -1.97
N PHE A 190 4.00 16.74 -2.33
CA PHE A 190 5.07 15.81 -2.00
C PHE A 190 6.20 15.87 -3.03
N LYS A 191 7.44 15.68 -2.58
CA LYS A 191 8.57 15.47 -3.50
C LYS A 191 8.27 14.28 -4.42
N SER A 192 8.67 14.40 -5.69
CA SER A 192 8.46 13.37 -6.72
C SER A 192 8.84 11.95 -6.27
N THR A 193 9.91 11.82 -5.49
CA THR A 193 10.34 10.52 -4.92
C THR A 193 9.25 9.84 -4.08
N LEU A 194 8.51 10.59 -3.27
CA LEU A 194 7.41 10.06 -2.45
C LEU A 194 6.13 9.90 -3.28
N SER A 195 5.79 10.90 -4.10
CA SER A 195 4.57 10.84 -4.93
C SER A 195 4.63 9.70 -5.96
N ASP A 196 5.77 9.47 -6.59
CA ASP A 196 5.98 8.37 -7.56
C ASP A 196 5.73 7.01 -6.89
N PHE A 197 6.13 6.84 -5.62
CA PHE A 197 5.89 5.61 -4.88
C PHE A 197 4.40 5.43 -4.56
N ILE A 198 3.75 6.47 -4.02
CA ILE A 198 2.33 6.45 -3.69
C ILE A 198 1.50 6.13 -4.93
N GLU A 199 1.77 6.81 -6.05
CA GLU A 199 1.10 6.60 -7.32
C GLU A 199 1.31 5.17 -7.83
N TYR A 200 2.55 4.68 -7.81
CA TYR A 200 2.87 3.32 -8.26
C TYR A 200 2.08 2.25 -7.50
N ILE A 201 2.06 2.31 -6.17
CA ILE A 201 1.32 1.32 -5.35
C ILE A 201 -0.18 1.47 -5.53
N ALA A 202 -0.68 2.70 -5.59
CA ALA A 202 -2.09 2.93 -5.77
C ALA A 202 -2.63 2.49 -7.15
N HIS A 203 -1.79 2.48 -8.17
CA HIS A 203 -2.12 2.01 -9.51
C HIS A 203 -1.87 0.52 -9.70
N MET A 204 -1.35 -0.18 -8.68
CA MET A 204 -1.25 -1.63 -8.68
C MET A 204 -2.65 -2.24 -8.85
N ARG A 205 -2.74 -3.25 -9.72
CA ARG A 205 -3.96 -4.04 -9.92
C ARG A 205 -3.71 -5.49 -9.55
N VAL A 206 -4.58 -6.03 -8.70
CA VAL A 206 -4.56 -7.44 -8.31
C VAL A 206 -5.77 -8.12 -8.95
N VAL A 207 -5.54 -8.99 -9.92
CA VAL A 207 -6.60 -9.71 -10.64
C VAL A 207 -6.44 -11.20 -10.40
N ILE A 208 -7.52 -11.84 -9.96
CA ILE A 208 -7.58 -13.30 -9.84
C ILE A 208 -8.81 -13.75 -10.64
N PRO A 209 -8.63 -14.26 -11.87
CA PRO A 209 -9.73 -14.68 -12.72
C PRO A 209 -10.67 -15.64 -12.00
N ASN A 210 -11.99 -15.44 -12.15
CA ASN A 210 -13.06 -16.32 -11.67
C ASN A 210 -13.15 -16.54 -10.13
N HIS A 211 -12.32 -15.87 -9.32
CA HIS A 211 -12.32 -16.06 -7.86
C HIS A 211 -12.48 -14.77 -7.06
N TYR A 212 -12.08 -13.62 -7.61
CA TYR A 212 -12.19 -12.35 -6.90
C TYR A 212 -12.66 -11.24 -7.85
N MET A 213 -13.57 -10.39 -7.37
CA MET A 213 -14.01 -9.19 -8.05
C MET A 213 -12.93 -8.10 -7.93
N GLN A 214 -12.86 -7.17 -8.89
CA GLN A 214 -11.88 -6.07 -8.85
C GLN A 214 -11.94 -5.26 -7.53
N LEU A 215 -13.14 -5.14 -6.97
CA LEU A 215 -13.40 -4.39 -5.75
C LEU A 215 -12.87 -5.08 -4.50
N ASP A 216 -12.72 -6.41 -4.53
CA ASP A 216 -12.17 -7.18 -3.42
C ASP A 216 -10.74 -6.77 -3.11
N PHE A 217 -10.03 -6.13 -4.03
CA PHE A 217 -8.69 -5.61 -3.78
C PHE A 217 -8.62 -4.11 -3.92
N HIS A 218 -9.73 -3.38 -3.84
CA HIS A 218 -9.74 -1.92 -4.03
C HIS A 218 -9.08 -1.52 -5.37
N ASN A 219 -9.25 -2.31 -6.44
CA ASN A 219 -8.75 -1.95 -7.76
C ASN A 219 -9.63 -0.86 -8.40
N PHE A 220 -9.66 0.31 -7.78
CA PHE A 220 -10.41 1.44 -8.31
C PHE A 220 -9.71 1.97 -9.56
N VAL A 221 -10.46 2.10 -10.65
CA VAL A 221 -10.03 2.89 -11.80
C VAL A 221 -10.12 4.34 -11.36
N ARG A 222 -8.97 4.94 -11.05
CA ARG A 222 -8.85 6.39 -10.94
C ARG A 222 -9.20 6.95 -12.31
N ASN A 223 -10.01 8.01 -12.38
CA ASN A 223 -10.31 8.70 -13.63
C ASN A 223 -8.98 9.02 -14.34
N SER A 224 -8.59 8.16 -15.26
CA SER A 224 -7.80 8.55 -16.42
C SER A 224 -8.72 9.45 -17.21
N ASN A 225 -8.26 10.64 -17.59
CA ASN A 225 -8.96 11.59 -18.45
C ASN A 225 -9.26 10.98 -19.83
N ILE A 226 -10.15 9.99 -19.87
CA ILE A 226 -10.53 9.22 -21.03
C ILE A 226 -12.05 9.23 -21.01
N SER A 227 -12.61 10.14 -21.81
CA SER A 227 -14.04 10.09 -22.14
C SER A 227 -14.29 8.79 -22.90
N VAL A 228 -15.21 7.96 -22.39
CA VAL A 228 -15.48 6.62 -22.93
C VAL A 228 -16.25 6.69 -24.26
N PHE A 229 -16.66 7.89 -24.71
CA PHE A 229 -17.47 8.06 -25.93
C PHE A 229 -17.00 9.19 -26.87
N GLY A 230 -15.81 9.73 -26.70
CA GLY A 230 -15.27 10.72 -27.60
C GLY A 230 -13.76 10.73 -27.53
N GLY A 231 -13.11 10.36 -28.63
CA GLY A 231 -11.66 10.40 -28.79
C GLY A 231 -11.08 11.82 -28.78
N ARG A 232 -11.23 12.55 -27.67
CA ARG A 232 -10.47 13.76 -27.33
C ARG A 232 -10.24 13.81 -25.83
N ALA A 233 -8.97 13.79 -25.45
CA ALA A 233 -8.53 14.23 -24.13
C ALA A 233 -8.71 15.74 -24.04
N ILE A 234 -9.37 16.22 -22.99
CA ILE A 234 -9.36 17.63 -22.61
C ILE A 234 -8.78 17.70 -21.20
N LEU A 235 -7.78 18.57 -21.05
CA LEU A 235 -7.07 18.89 -19.82
C LEU A 235 -7.89 19.82 -18.94
N SER A 236 -7.88 19.56 -17.63
CA SER A 236 -7.88 20.58 -16.56
C SER A 236 -7.42 19.94 -15.25
#